data_AF-A0A653XQT0-F1
#
_entry.id   AF-A0A653XQT0-F1
#
_cell.length_a   1.000
_cell.length_b   1.000
_cell.length_c   1.000
_cell.angle_alpha   90.00
_cell.angle_beta   90.00
_cell.angle_gamma   90.00
#
_symmetry.space_group_name_H-M   'P 1'
#
loop_
_entity.id
_entity.type
_entity.pdbx_description
1 polymer ?
#
loop_
_entity_poly.entity_id
_entity_poly.type
_entity_poly.pdbx_seq_one_letter_code
_entity_poly.pdbx_strand_id
1 'polypeptide(L)'
;MTATTNIGANLDVAPKPEESAARAGFALGLPPRAALLPRNGWIALMALVIAMGIGVPLSALVLPDTSTFHLSAYAMTLVGKLMCYAIGALALDLVWGYCGILSLGHALFFALGGYAMGMYLMRSIGREGTYQSDLPDFMVFLDWHALPWYWQGTEHLWYALLLVVLVPGVLAWVFGFFTFRSRVKGVYLSIITQAMTFAAMLLFYRNETGFGGNNGFTDFKRIAGFPITHAGTRTVLFLITFGVLVLAFLVARGIVTSKLGRVVTGVRDGEARLMFLGYSPLAYKLFIWTVSAVLCGIAGALYVPQVGIINPSEMSPANSIEMAIWVAVGGRGTLIGPIIGAFAVNGAKSFFTAYFAEYWLFFLGLIFTLVPLLLPNGIMGLIDVARRRQAQGDAAE
;
A
#
# COMPACT_ATOMS: atom_id res chain seq x y z
N MET A 1 25.23 39.42 -12.38
CA MET A 1 23.82 39.51 -11.93
C MET A 1 22.96 39.42 -13.18
N THR A 2 22.53 38.21 -13.50
CA THR A 2 21.77 37.93 -14.73
C THR A 2 20.87 36.74 -14.43
N ALA A 3 19.56 37.01 -14.42
CA ALA A 3 18.51 36.05 -14.18
C ALA A 3 18.33 35.16 -15.41
N THR A 4 18.49 33.84 -15.24
CA THR A 4 18.17 32.84 -16.26
C THR A 4 16.70 32.43 -16.12
N THR A 5 15.89 32.94 -17.03
CA THR A 5 14.49 32.57 -17.23
C THR A 5 14.44 31.16 -17.83
N ASN A 6 13.92 30.19 -17.07
CA ASN A 6 13.75 28.81 -17.52
C ASN A 6 12.39 28.69 -18.21
N ILE A 7 12.36 28.86 -19.54
CA ILE A 7 11.17 28.65 -20.37
C ILE A 7 11.05 27.15 -20.62
N GLY A 8 10.14 26.50 -19.89
CA GLY A 8 9.70 25.14 -20.22
C GLY A 8 8.88 25.16 -21.50
N ALA A 9 9.33 24.39 -22.49
CA ALA A 9 8.65 24.17 -23.76
C ALA A 9 7.27 23.52 -23.54
N ASN A 10 6.22 24.31 -23.70
CA ASN A 10 4.90 23.81 -24.08
C ASN A 10 4.92 23.61 -25.60
N LEU A 11 4.96 22.35 -26.04
CA LEU A 11 4.50 21.97 -27.37
C LEU A 11 2.97 21.85 -27.32
N ASP A 12 2.30 22.99 -27.28
CA ASP A 12 0.90 23.11 -27.68
C ASP A 12 0.89 23.82 -29.03
N VAL A 13 0.60 23.06 -30.08
CA VAL A 13 0.21 23.61 -31.38
C VAL A 13 -1.04 24.46 -31.12
N ALA A 14 -0.90 25.78 -31.20
CA ALA A 14 -2.03 26.68 -31.12
C ALA A 14 -2.99 26.36 -32.29
N PRO A 15 -4.26 25.99 -32.03
CA PRO A 15 -5.23 25.91 -33.12
C PRO A 15 -5.44 27.33 -33.66
N LYS A 16 -5.40 27.46 -35.00
CA LYS A 16 -5.78 28.69 -35.70
C LYS A 16 -7.20 29.10 -35.27
N PRO A 17 -7.50 30.41 -35.15
CA PRO A 17 -8.82 30.86 -34.76
C PRO A 17 -9.82 30.64 -35.91
N GLU A 18 -10.49 29.49 -35.92
CA GLU A 18 -11.67 29.27 -36.75
C GLU A 18 -12.92 29.77 -36.00
N GLU A 19 -13.49 30.88 -36.52
CA GLU A 19 -14.91 31.25 -36.71
C GLU A 19 -16.06 30.66 -35.85
N SER A 20 -15.80 30.09 -34.67
CA SER A 20 -16.83 29.56 -33.76
C SER A 20 -17.05 30.47 -32.55
N ALA A 21 -17.06 31.79 -32.76
CA ALA A 21 -17.35 32.78 -31.73
C ALA A 21 -18.86 32.95 -31.44
N ALA A 22 -19.72 32.01 -31.86
CA ALA A 22 -21.18 32.19 -31.84
C ALA A 22 -21.94 31.38 -30.77
N ARG A 23 -21.26 30.69 -29.83
CA ARG A 23 -21.93 30.04 -28.68
C ARG A 23 -21.12 30.15 -27.40
N ALA A 24 -20.69 31.35 -27.03
CA ALA A 24 -20.08 31.58 -25.72
C ALA A 24 -21.15 31.86 -24.65
N GLY A 25 -21.90 30.82 -24.26
CA GLY A 25 -22.39 30.78 -22.88
C GLY A 25 -21.18 30.82 -21.95
N PHE A 26 -21.29 31.46 -20.79
CA PHE A 26 -20.22 31.60 -19.80
C PHE A 26 -19.56 30.25 -19.47
N ALA A 27 -18.54 29.87 -20.23
CA ALA A 27 -17.73 28.70 -19.99
C ALA A 27 -16.64 29.14 -19.03
N LEU A 28 -16.67 28.63 -17.81
CA LEU A 28 -15.85 29.06 -16.68
C LEU A 28 -14.34 28.80 -16.85
N GLY A 29 -13.85 28.58 -18.08
CA GLY A 29 -12.43 28.34 -18.39
C GLY A 29 -11.79 27.23 -17.58
N LEU A 30 -12.59 26.29 -17.06
CA LEU A 30 -12.09 25.26 -16.16
C LEU A 30 -11.20 24.29 -16.94
N PRO A 31 -9.97 24.00 -16.48
CA PRO A 31 -9.11 23.06 -17.18
C PRO A 31 -9.81 21.69 -17.27
N PRO A 32 -9.73 21.02 -18.43
CA PRO A 32 -10.39 19.73 -18.64
C PRO A 32 -10.00 18.73 -17.55
N ARG A 33 -10.92 17.81 -17.23
CA ARG A 33 -10.60 16.73 -16.29
C ARG A 33 -9.50 15.88 -16.91
N ALA A 34 -8.38 15.73 -16.20
CA ALA A 34 -7.32 14.85 -16.63
C ALA A 34 -7.87 13.41 -16.72
N ALA A 35 -7.58 12.72 -17.82
CA ALA A 35 -7.91 11.30 -17.93
C ALA A 35 -7.19 10.50 -16.82
N LEU A 36 -7.85 9.46 -16.31
CA LEU A 36 -7.28 8.53 -15.31
C LEU A 36 -5.88 8.04 -15.72
N LEU A 37 -5.79 7.54 -16.95
CA LEU A 37 -4.58 7.12 -17.61
C LEU A 37 -4.60 7.60 -19.07
N PRO A 38 -3.44 7.97 -19.65
CA PRO A 38 -3.33 8.19 -21.08
C PRO A 38 -3.57 6.87 -21.84
N ARG A 39 -3.89 6.95 -23.14
CA ARG A 39 -4.15 5.76 -23.99
C ARG A 39 -3.04 4.71 -23.88
N ASN A 40 -1.78 5.14 -23.96
CA ASN A 40 -0.62 4.26 -23.84
C ASN A 40 -0.52 3.62 -22.44
N GLY A 41 -0.97 4.33 -21.40
CA GLY A 41 -1.04 3.80 -20.03
C GLY A 41 -2.08 2.68 -19.89
N TRP A 42 -3.24 2.83 -20.52
CA TRP A 42 -4.24 1.76 -20.59
C TRP A 42 -3.75 0.53 -21.35
N ILE A 43 -3.09 0.74 -22.50
CA ILE A 43 -2.52 -0.35 -23.29
C ILE A 43 -1.46 -1.09 -22.47
N ALA A 44 -0.53 -0.37 -21.83
CA ALA A 44 0.49 -0.97 -20.98
C ALA A 44 -0.12 -1.75 -19.80
N LEU A 45 -1.16 -1.21 -19.16
CA LEU A 45 -1.85 -1.90 -18.06
C LEU A 45 -2.55 -3.17 -18.54
N MET A 46 -3.27 -3.13 -19.66
CA MET A 46 -3.92 -4.31 -20.22
C MET A 46 -2.90 -5.37 -20.63
N ALA A 47 -1.80 -4.97 -21.26
CA ALA A 47 -0.71 -5.87 -21.61
C ALA A 47 -0.11 -6.52 -20.36
N LEU A 48 0.12 -5.76 -19.29
CA LEU A 48 0.62 -6.30 -18.02
C LEU A 48 -0.37 -7.28 -17.38
N VAL A 49 -1.66 -6.94 -17.37
CA VAL A 49 -2.72 -7.81 -16.82
C VAL A 49 -2.81 -9.12 -17.58
N ILE A 50 -2.77 -9.07 -18.92
CA ILE A 50 -2.77 -10.27 -19.76
C ILE A 50 -1.49 -11.08 -19.54
N ALA A 51 -0.33 -10.42 -19.50
CA ALA A 51 0.95 -11.07 -19.29
C ALA A 51 1.03 -11.78 -17.93
N MET A 52 0.55 -11.16 -16.85
CA MET A 52 0.52 -11.78 -15.53
C MET A 52 -0.57 -12.86 -15.43
N GLY A 53 -1.76 -12.58 -15.97
CA GLY A 53 -2.91 -13.48 -15.91
C GLY A 53 -2.72 -14.79 -16.69
N ILE A 54 -1.95 -14.76 -17.77
CA ILE A 54 -1.62 -15.94 -18.56
C ILE A 54 -0.24 -16.49 -18.18
N GLY A 55 0.76 -15.62 -18.05
CA GLY A 55 2.15 -16.01 -17.82
C GLY A 55 2.36 -16.71 -16.47
N VAL A 56 1.71 -16.24 -15.40
CA VAL A 56 1.90 -16.83 -14.06
C VAL A 56 1.26 -18.22 -13.93
N PRO A 57 0.01 -18.47 -14.38
CA PRO A 57 -0.53 -19.83 -14.40
C PRO A 57 0.26 -20.78 -15.29
N LEU A 58 0.72 -20.32 -16.48
CA LEU A 58 1.55 -21.15 -17.35
C LEU A 58 2.88 -21.52 -16.68
N SER A 59 3.56 -20.55 -16.06
CA SER A 59 4.84 -20.78 -15.41
C SER A 59 4.76 -21.59 -14.13
N ALA A 60 3.67 -21.46 -13.37
CA ALA A 60 3.50 -22.15 -12.10
C ALA A 60 2.85 -23.54 -12.21
N LEU A 61 1.97 -23.77 -13.19
CA LEU A 61 1.14 -24.97 -13.27
C LEU A 61 1.43 -25.88 -14.47
N VAL A 62 2.00 -25.34 -15.54
CA VAL A 62 2.21 -26.09 -16.81
C VAL A 62 3.67 -26.40 -17.06
N LEU A 63 4.58 -25.46 -16.76
CA LEU A 63 6.01 -25.68 -17.00
C LEU A 63 6.64 -26.65 -15.98
N PRO A 64 7.45 -27.62 -16.44
CA PRO A 64 8.18 -28.52 -15.55
C PRO A 64 9.15 -27.77 -14.63
N ASP A 65 9.37 -28.31 -13.43
CA ASP A 65 10.27 -27.72 -12.42
C ASP A 65 11.72 -27.51 -12.89
N THR A 66 12.14 -28.23 -13.93
CA THR A 66 13.47 -28.11 -14.56
C THR A 66 13.58 -26.92 -15.53
N SER A 67 12.46 -26.29 -15.89
CA SER A 67 12.46 -25.14 -16.78
C SER A 67 12.95 -23.88 -16.06
N THR A 68 13.79 -23.09 -16.73
CA THR A 68 14.24 -21.78 -16.24
C THR A 68 13.10 -20.79 -15.98
N PHE A 69 11.95 -21.01 -16.62
CA PHE A 69 10.76 -20.17 -16.48
C PHE A 69 9.74 -20.73 -15.47
N HIS A 70 10.03 -21.83 -14.79
CA HIS A 70 9.15 -22.36 -13.75
C HIS A 70 9.13 -21.44 -12.53
N LEU A 71 7.94 -21.07 -12.08
CA LEU A 71 7.78 -20.19 -10.92
C LEU A 71 7.68 -21.01 -9.64
N SER A 72 8.79 -21.10 -8.91
CA SER A 72 8.80 -21.86 -7.65
C SER A 72 7.81 -21.29 -6.62
N ALA A 73 7.35 -22.15 -5.70
CA ALA A 73 6.49 -21.73 -4.59
C ALA A 73 7.09 -20.59 -3.75
N TYR A 74 8.42 -20.61 -3.56
CA TYR A 74 9.15 -19.55 -2.88
C TYR A 74 9.08 -18.24 -3.65
N ALA A 75 9.36 -18.25 -4.96
CA ALA A 75 9.29 -17.04 -5.78
C ALA A 75 7.87 -16.45 -5.81
N MET A 76 6.85 -17.31 -5.90
CA MET A 76 5.44 -16.89 -5.92
C MET A 76 5.02 -16.22 -4.61
N THR A 77 5.36 -16.82 -3.47
CA THR A 77 5.04 -16.25 -2.14
C THR A 77 5.87 -15.01 -1.83
N LEU A 78 7.14 -14.95 -2.25
CA LEU A 78 8.00 -13.79 -2.10
C LEU A 78 7.49 -12.60 -2.92
N VAL A 79 7.23 -12.78 -4.21
CA VAL A 79 6.76 -11.69 -5.08
C VAL A 79 5.39 -11.21 -4.63
N GLY A 80 4.48 -12.12 -4.29
CA GLY A 80 3.17 -11.73 -3.78
C GLY A 80 3.24 -10.99 -2.42
N LYS A 81 4.18 -11.36 -1.53
CA LYS A 81 4.53 -10.56 -0.34
C LYS A 81 4.98 -9.15 -0.71
N LEU A 82 5.85 -9.00 -1.70
CA LEU A 82 6.30 -7.68 -2.17
C LEU A 82 5.15 -6.84 -2.74
N MET A 83 4.18 -7.48 -3.38
CA MET A 83 2.99 -6.81 -3.90
C MET A 83 2.09 -6.30 -2.77
N CYS A 84 1.95 -7.06 -1.68
CA CYS A 84 1.27 -6.58 -0.47
C CYS A 84 1.97 -5.33 0.10
N TYR A 85 3.29 -5.37 0.19
CA TYR A 85 4.08 -4.19 0.59
C TYR A 85 3.94 -3.01 -0.38
N ALA A 86 3.84 -3.26 -1.69
CA ALA A 86 3.57 -2.22 -2.68
C ALA A 86 2.19 -1.57 -2.50
N ILE A 87 1.15 -2.34 -2.13
CA ILE A 87 -0.17 -1.78 -1.78
C ILE A 87 -0.05 -0.90 -0.53
N GLY A 88 0.69 -1.35 0.49
CA GLY A 88 0.97 -0.55 1.69
C GLY A 88 1.73 0.74 1.39
N ALA A 89 2.76 0.68 0.54
CA ALA A 89 3.51 1.84 0.08
C ALA A 89 2.63 2.84 -0.68
N LEU A 90 1.81 2.35 -1.60
CA LEU A 90 0.85 3.15 -2.35
C LEU A 90 -0.16 3.83 -1.42
N ALA A 91 -0.65 3.11 -0.41
CA ALA A 91 -1.54 3.66 0.60
C ALA A 91 -0.88 4.80 1.38
N LEU A 92 0.37 4.64 1.81
CA LEU A 92 1.13 5.70 2.49
C LEU A 92 1.41 6.88 1.56
N ASP A 93 1.72 6.66 0.29
CA ASP A 93 1.94 7.72 -0.70
C ASP A 93 0.69 8.57 -0.93
N LEU A 94 -0.50 7.98 -0.86
CA LEU A 94 -1.75 8.74 -0.97
C LEU A 94 -1.85 9.83 0.12
N VAL A 95 -1.37 9.52 1.33
CA VAL A 95 -1.41 10.43 2.49
C VAL A 95 -0.18 11.34 2.52
N TRP A 96 1.01 10.78 2.40
CA TRP A 96 2.25 11.55 2.52
C TRP A 96 2.59 12.29 1.23
N GLY A 97 2.50 11.61 0.09
CA GLY A 97 2.77 12.15 -1.23
C GLY A 97 1.76 13.21 -1.64
N TYR A 98 0.45 13.01 -1.45
CA TYR A 98 -0.54 14.00 -1.92
C TYR A 98 -1.04 14.93 -0.84
N CYS A 99 -1.29 14.44 0.38
CA CYS A 99 -1.79 15.27 1.47
C CYS A 99 -0.68 15.96 2.28
N GLY A 100 0.59 15.56 2.11
CA GLY A 100 1.73 16.14 2.83
C GLY A 100 1.88 15.64 4.27
N ILE A 101 1.19 14.55 4.60
CA ILE A 101 1.07 14.04 5.96
C ILE A 101 1.93 12.79 6.08
N LEU A 102 3.09 12.90 6.75
CA LEU A 102 3.86 11.70 7.08
C LEU A 102 3.20 11.01 8.27
N SER A 103 2.94 9.72 8.15
CA SER A 103 2.48 8.88 9.25
C SER A 103 3.41 7.70 9.41
N LEU A 104 3.71 7.42 10.68
CA LEU A 104 4.47 6.25 11.09
C LEU A 104 3.55 5.22 11.76
N GLY A 105 2.25 5.27 11.46
CA GLY A 105 1.26 4.35 12.00
C GLY A 105 0.70 3.30 11.03
N HIS A 106 1.08 3.34 9.74
CA HIS A 106 0.48 2.50 8.70
C HIS A 106 0.67 1.00 8.90
N ALA A 107 1.75 0.58 9.58
CA ALA A 107 1.96 -0.82 9.97
C ALA A 107 0.84 -1.37 10.87
N LEU A 108 0.23 -0.53 11.72
CA LEU A 108 -0.93 -0.94 12.53
C LEU A 108 -2.11 -1.31 11.64
N PHE A 109 -2.46 -0.46 10.67
CA PHE A 109 -3.59 -0.73 9.77
C PHE A 109 -3.35 -1.98 8.92
N PHE A 110 -2.11 -2.16 8.46
CA PHE A 110 -1.68 -3.37 7.76
C PHE A 110 -1.90 -4.61 8.62
N ALA A 111 -1.32 -4.63 9.82
CA ALA A 111 -1.44 -5.77 10.70
C ALA A 111 -2.89 -6.03 11.14
N LEU A 112 -3.72 -5.02 11.39
CA LEU A 112 -5.13 -5.21 11.76
C LEU A 112 -5.92 -5.97 10.67
N GLY A 113 -5.69 -5.65 9.40
CA GLY A 113 -6.28 -6.43 8.30
C GLY A 113 -5.70 -7.84 8.20
N GLY A 114 -4.39 -7.99 8.46
CA GLY A 114 -3.75 -9.30 8.59
C GLY A 114 -4.33 -10.15 9.71
N TYR A 115 -4.56 -9.57 10.89
CA TYR A 115 -5.20 -10.22 12.03
C TYR A 115 -6.65 -10.60 11.72
N ALA A 116 -7.43 -9.74 11.07
CA ALA A 116 -8.79 -10.07 10.66
C ALA A 116 -8.85 -11.27 9.71
N MET A 117 -7.95 -11.34 8.72
CA MET A 117 -7.82 -12.52 7.85
C MET A 117 -7.30 -13.74 8.62
N GLY A 118 -6.28 -13.54 9.47
CA GLY A 118 -5.68 -14.60 10.28
C GLY A 118 -6.66 -15.24 11.26
N MET A 119 -7.61 -14.47 11.81
CA MET A 119 -8.71 -15.01 12.62
C MET A 119 -9.56 -16.00 11.81
N TYR A 120 -9.92 -15.65 10.58
CA TYR A 120 -10.64 -16.56 9.67
C TYR A 120 -9.83 -17.80 9.33
N LEU A 121 -8.54 -17.64 8.99
CA LEU A 121 -7.68 -18.77 8.66
C LEU A 121 -7.53 -19.71 9.86
N MET A 122 -7.38 -19.18 11.08
CA MET A 122 -7.37 -19.95 12.32
C MET A 122 -8.66 -20.73 12.54
N ARG A 123 -9.81 -20.09 12.31
CA ARG A 123 -11.12 -20.75 12.42
C ARG A 123 -11.32 -21.83 11.37
N SER A 124 -10.69 -21.68 10.19
CA SER A 124 -10.81 -22.64 9.10
C SER A 124 -10.03 -23.95 9.31
N ILE A 125 -9.11 -23.99 10.27
CA ILE A 125 -8.35 -25.20 10.64
C ILE A 125 -9.29 -26.23 11.27
N GLY A 126 -10.15 -25.80 12.20
CA GLY A 126 -11.03 -26.69 12.97
C GLY A 126 -10.27 -27.89 13.54
N ARG A 127 -10.83 -29.10 13.35
CA ARG A 127 -10.26 -30.34 13.89
C ARG A 127 -9.05 -30.89 13.12
N GLU A 128 -8.60 -30.21 12.05
CA GLU A 128 -7.33 -30.53 11.40
C GLU A 128 -6.13 -29.98 12.21
N GLY A 129 -6.38 -29.24 13.29
CA GLY A 129 -5.37 -28.73 14.23
C GLY A 129 -4.74 -29.83 15.09
N THR A 130 -3.61 -29.51 15.73
CA THR A 130 -2.89 -30.43 16.63
C THR A 130 -3.77 -30.92 17.78
N TYR A 131 -4.64 -30.06 18.32
CA TYR A 131 -5.50 -30.40 19.45
C TYR A 131 -6.88 -30.92 19.04
N GLN A 132 -7.17 -31.01 17.73
CA GLN A 132 -8.43 -31.52 17.17
C GLN A 132 -9.69 -30.88 17.78
N SER A 133 -9.59 -29.62 18.18
CA SER A 133 -10.65 -28.85 18.83
C SER A 133 -11.34 -27.91 17.84
N ASP A 134 -12.54 -27.47 18.19
CA ASP A 134 -13.25 -26.42 17.45
C ASP A 134 -12.70 -25.01 17.79
N LEU A 135 -11.90 -24.91 18.86
CA LEU A 135 -11.08 -23.74 19.19
C LEU A 135 -9.76 -23.75 18.41
N PRO A 136 -9.25 -22.58 17.97
CA PRO A 136 -7.91 -22.49 17.40
C PRO A 136 -6.84 -23.08 18.34
N ASP A 137 -5.85 -23.78 17.77
CA ASP A 137 -4.83 -24.51 18.55
C ASP A 137 -4.11 -23.64 19.58
N PHE A 138 -3.79 -22.39 19.24
CA PHE A 138 -3.11 -21.47 20.16
C PHE A 138 -4.00 -21.10 21.36
N MET A 139 -5.33 -21.08 21.21
CA MET A 139 -6.27 -20.81 22.29
C MET A 139 -6.33 -21.99 23.25
N VAL A 140 -6.32 -23.22 22.72
CA VAL A 140 -6.28 -24.44 23.54
C VAL A 140 -4.99 -24.49 24.35
N PHE A 141 -3.84 -24.22 23.72
CA PHE A 141 -2.54 -24.15 24.41
C PHE A 141 -2.48 -23.05 25.49
N LEU A 142 -3.21 -21.93 25.30
CA LEU A 142 -3.31 -20.84 26.26
C LEU A 142 -4.44 -21.01 27.29
N ASP A 143 -5.01 -22.20 27.42
CA ASP A 143 -6.05 -22.56 28.39
C ASP A 143 -7.38 -21.78 28.23
N TRP A 144 -7.74 -21.44 26.98
CA TRP A 144 -9.04 -20.85 26.68
C TRP A 144 -10.12 -21.93 26.58
N HIS A 145 -11.24 -21.68 27.25
CA HIS A 145 -12.36 -22.61 27.32
C HIS A 145 -13.52 -22.26 26.36
N ALA A 146 -13.56 -21.01 25.87
CA ALA A 146 -14.58 -20.52 24.95
C ALA A 146 -14.02 -19.43 24.04
N LEU A 147 -14.63 -19.26 22.86
CA LEU A 147 -14.25 -18.17 21.95
C LEU A 147 -14.67 -16.81 22.53
N PRO A 148 -13.77 -15.81 22.53
CA PRO A 148 -14.14 -14.44 22.84
C PRO A 148 -15.22 -13.91 21.88
N TRP A 149 -16.04 -12.97 22.36
CA TRP A 149 -17.12 -12.39 21.56
C TRP A 149 -16.64 -11.76 20.25
N TYR A 150 -15.46 -11.16 20.22
CA TYR A 150 -14.88 -10.51 19.03
C TYR A 150 -14.38 -11.52 17.97
N TRP A 151 -14.32 -12.81 18.29
CA TRP A 151 -14.04 -13.88 17.32
C TRP A 151 -15.31 -14.43 16.65
N GLN A 152 -16.50 -14.10 17.14
CA GLN A 152 -17.75 -14.59 16.56
C GLN A 152 -17.93 -14.06 15.14
N GLY A 153 -18.38 -14.92 14.22
CA GLY A 153 -18.56 -14.62 12.81
C GLY A 153 -17.31 -14.81 11.96
N THR A 154 -16.11 -14.94 12.57
CA THR A 154 -14.85 -15.09 11.82
C THR A 154 -14.69 -16.44 11.14
N GLU A 155 -15.58 -17.41 11.37
CA GLU A 155 -15.73 -18.60 10.54
C GLU A 155 -16.15 -18.30 9.08
N HIS A 156 -16.80 -17.16 8.84
CA HIS A 156 -17.28 -16.81 7.52
C HIS A 156 -16.34 -15.82 6.82
N LEU A 157 -15.88 -16.18 5.61
CA LEU A 157 -14.96 -15.35 4.84
C LEU A 157 -15.50 -13.94 4.58
N TRP A 158 -16.78 -13.80 4.24
CA TRP A 158 -17.38 -12.49 3.97
C TRP A 158 -17.33 -11.55 5.19
N TYR A 159 -17.50 -12.11 6.39
CA TYR A 159 -17.44 -11.35 7.64
C TYR A 159 -16.00 -10.94 7.95
N ALA A 160 -15.03 -11.84 7.73
CA ALA A 160 -13.62 -11.49 7.85
C ALA A 160 -13.21 -10.39 6.87
N LEU A 161 -13.65 -10.45 5.60
CA LEU A 161 -13.42 -9.40 4.61
C LEU A 161 -14.06 -8.06 5.01
N LEU A 162 -15.22 -8.10 5.66
CA LEU A 162 -15.84 -6.91 6.23
C LEU A 162 -14.98 -6.32 7.35
N LEU A 163 -14.44 -7.14 8.26
CA LEU A 163 -13.54 -6.70 9.32
C LEU A 163 -12.22 -6.13 8.78
N VAL A 164 -11.67 -6.70 7.71
CA VAL A 164 -10.47 -6.20 7.02
C VAL A 164 -10.62 -4.74 6.59
N VAL A 165 -11.84 -4.33 6.22
CA VAL A 165 -12.15 -2.95 5.82
C VAL A 165 -12.56 -2.11 7.02
N LEU A 166 -13.51 -2.61 7.83
CA LEU A 166 -14.12 -1.83 8.90
C LEU A 166 -13.16 -1.57 10.06
N VAL A 167 -12.37 -2.55 10.50
CA VAL A 167 -11.52 -2.37 11.69
C VAL A 167 -10.44 -1.31 11.46
N PRO A 168 -9.60 -1.39 10.40
CA PRO A 168 -8.65 -0.32 10.09
C PRO A 168 -9.34 1.00 9.74
N GLY A 169 -10.45 0.95 9.00
CA GLY A 169 -11.19 2.14 8.57
C GLY A 169 -11.81 2.94 9.71
N VAL A 170 -12.50 2.27 10.64
CA VAL A 170 -13.09 2.89 11.82
C VAL A 170 -12.01 3.42 12.75
N LEU A 171 -10.96 2.62 13.03
CA LEU A 171 -9.86 3.08 13.87
C LEU A 171 -9.20 4.34 13.28
N ALA A 172 -8.91 4.31 11.97
CA ALA A 172 -8.34 5.45 11.27
C ALA A 172 -9.28 6.66 11.27
N TRP A 173 -10.57 6.45 11.08
CA TRP A 173 -11.57 7.52 11.10
C TRP A 173 -11.66 8.18 12.49
N VAL A 174 -11.78 7.39 13.55
CA VAL A 174 -11.86 7.91 14.93
C VAL A 174 -10.58 8.65 15.29
N PHE A 175 -9.43 8.01 15.09
CA PHE A 175 -8.13 8.59 15.42
C PHE A 175 -7.82 9.84 14.58
N GLY A 176 -8.07 9.76 13.26
CA GLY A 176 -7.88 10.86 12.33
C GLY A 176 -8.80 12.03 12.63
N PHE A 177 -10.05 11.77 13.03
CA PHE A 177 -11.00 12.82 13.39
C PHE A 177 -10.47 13.67 14.55
N PHE A 178 -10.08 13.04 15.66
CA PHE A 178 -9.53 13.77 16.81
C PHE A 178 -8.22 14.48 16.46
N THR A 179 -7.33 13.81 15.73
CA THR A 179 -6.00 14.36 15.45
C THR A 179 -6.04 15.54 14.48
N PHE A 180 -6.85 15.45 13.42
CA PHE A 180 -7.01 16.53 12.45
C PHE A 180 -7.89 17.66 12.96
N ARG A 181 -8.87 17.38 13.83
CA ARG A 181 -9.67 18.40 14.53
C ARG A 181 -8.81 19.24 15.45
N SER A 182 -7.89 18.62 16.19
CA SER A 182 -6.92 19.31 17.03
C SER A 182 -5.81 20.01 16.24
N ARG A 183 -5.87 19.97 14.89
CA ARG A 183 -4.92 20.61 13.97
C ARG A 183 -3.46 20.24 14.26
N VAL A 184 -3.20 18.99 14.64
CA VAL A 184 -1.83 18.50 14.80
C VAL A 184 -1.15 18.44 13.43
N LYS A 185 0.09 18.94 13.34
CA LYS A 185 0.84 19.06 12.08
C LYS A 185 2.24 18.47 12.17
N GLY A 186 2.77 18.12 11.00
CA GLY A 186 4.18 17.75 10.82
C GLY A 186 4.59 16.57 11.70
N VAL A 187 5.77 16.70 12.31
CA VAL A 187 6.42 15.63 13.10
C VAL A 187 5.56 15.17 14.28
N TYR A 188 4.79 16.07 14.91
CA TYR A 188 3.93 15.71 16.04
C TYR A 188 2.90 14.63 15.66
N LEU A 189 2.35 14.71 14.44
CA LEU A 189 1.44 13.68 13.96
C LEU A 189 2.16 12.35 13.77
N SER A 190 3.35 12.35 13.17
CA SER A 190 4.16 11.14 13.02
C SER A 190 4.41 10.47 14.38
N ILE A 191 4.79 11.25 15.40
CA ILE A 191 5.02 10.76 16.76
C ILE A 191 3.75 10.15 17.37
N ILE A 192 2.60 10.83 17.23
CA ILE A 192 1.32 10.34 17.77
C ILE A 192 0.88 9.05 17.05
N THR A 193 1.03 8.97 15.73
CA THR A 193 0.73 7.74 14.97
C THR A 193 1.66 6.59 15.36
N GLN A 194 2.94 6.86 15.57
CA GLN A 194 3.90 5.89 16.08
C GLN A 194 3.53 5.39 17.48
N ALA A 195 3.12 6.28 18.38
CA ALA A 195 2.69 5.92 19.73
C ALA A 195 1.42 5.04 19.70
N MET A 196 0.44 5.37 18.86
CA MET A 196 -0.77 4.55 18.65
C MET A 196 -0.40 3.13 18.23
N THR A 197 0.46 3.03 17.23
CA THR A 197 0.93 1.76 16.66
C THR A 197 1.71 0.93 17.69
N PHE A 198 2.57 1.56 18.47
CA PHE A 198 3.27 0.89 19.57
C PHE A 198 2.33 0.43 20.69
N ALA A 199 1.35 1.25 21.08
CA ALA A 199 0.36 0.87 22.09
C ALA A 199 -0.51 -0.32 21.65
N ALA A 200 -0.95 -0.32 20.39
CA ALA A 200 -1.70 -1.44 19.81
C ALA A 200 -0.84 -2.72 19.73
N MET A 201 0.42 -2.60 19.33
CA MET A 201 1.37 -3.72 19.36
C MET A 201 1.50 -4.34 20.76
N LEU A 202 1.68 -3.51 21.80
CA LEU A 202 1.76 -3.99 23.18
C LEU A 202 0.46 -4.66 23.66
N LEU A 203 -0.70 -4.17 23.23
CA LEU A 203 -1.98 -4.81 23.51
C LEU A 203 -2.02 -6.22 22.91
N PHE A 204 -1.63 -6.37 21.64
CA PHE A 204 -1.66 -7.66 20.94
C PHE A 204 -0.60 -8.65 21.44
N TYR A 205 0.48 -8.17 22.07
CA TYR A 205 1.46 -9.02 22.76
C TYR A 205 0.89 -9.73 24.00
N ARG A 206 -0.20 -9.23 24.59
CA ARG A 206 -0.82 -9.85 25.77
C ARG A 206 -1.61 -11.09 25.36
N ASN A 207 -1.20 -12.26 25.86
CA ASN A 207 -1.88 -13.55 25.61
C ASN A 207 -3.38 -13.53 26.01
N GLU A 208 -3.74 -12.78 27.04
CA GLU A 208 -5.11 -12.62 27.56
C GLU A 208 -6.06 -11.94 26.56
N THR A 209 -5.55 -11.30 25.51
CA THR A 209 -6.38 -10.61 24.51
C THR A 209 -6.87 -11.54 23.40
N GLY A 210 -6.45 -12.80 23.38
CA GLY A 210 -6.91 -13.77 22.38
C GLY A 210 -6.42 -13.45 20.97
N PHE A 211 -5.28 -12.76 20.80
CA PHE A 211 -4.63 -12.47 19.51
C PHE A 211 -3.30 -13.24 19.31
N GLY A 212 -3.09 -14.32 20.06
CA GLY A 212 -1.91 -15.19 19.94
C GLY A 212 -0.63 -14.65 20.60
N GLY A 213 -0.67 -13.45 21.18
CA GLY A 213 0.44 -12.87 21.92
C GLY A 213 1.72 -12.77 21.10
N ASN A 214 2.86 -13.12 21.70
CA ASN A 214 4.16 -13.05 21.03
C ASN A 214 4.29 -13.94 19.79
N ASN A 215 3.55 -15.06 19.75
CA ASN A 215 3.59 -15.98 18.62
C ASN A 215 2.72 -15.51 17.46
N GLY A 216 1.63 -14.81 17.77
CA GLY A 216 0.61 -14.43 16.79
C GLY A 216 -0.14 -15.64 16.25
N PHE A 217 -0.51 -15.61 14.97
CA PHE A 217 -1.23 -16.67 14.29
C PHE A 217 -0.33 -17.34 13.23
N THR A 218 -0.25 -18.66 13.28
CA THR A 218 0.56 -19.54 12.42
C THR A 218 -0.23 -20.78 11.99
N ASP A 219 0.41 -21.71 11.29
CA ASP A 219 -0.15 -23.02 10.90
C ASP A 219 -1.47 -22.93 10.10
N PHE A 220 -1.58 -21.95 9.21
CA PHE A 220 -2.74 -21.84 8.33
C PHE A 220 -2.78 -22.99 7.31
N LYS A 221 -3.86 -23.78 7.34
CA LYS A 221 -4.00 -24.97 6.47
C LYS A 221 -4.85 -24.72 5.24
N ARG A 222 -5.98 -24.03 5.41
CA ARG A 222 -6.97 -23.83 4.36
C ARG A 222 -7.37 -22.37 4.21
N ILE A 223 -7.79 -22.03 3.01
CA ILE A 223 -8.46 -20.78 2.70
C ILE A 223 -9.66 -21.08 1.79
N ALA A 224 -10.86 -20.71 2.23
CA ALA A 224 -12.11 -20.96 1.50
C ALA A 224 -12.30 -22.44 1.09
N GLY A 225 -11.86 -23.37 1.95
CA GLY A 225 -11.93 -24.81 1.72
C GLY A 225 -10.74 -25.41 0.97
N PHE A 226 -9.88 -24.60 0.35
CA PHE A 226 -8.71 -25.08 -0.42
C PHE A 226 -7.43 -25.09 0.42
N PRO A 227 -6.55 -26.11 0.32
CA PRO A 227 -5.26 -26.09 0.99
C PRO A 227 -4.38 -24.92 0.51
N ILE A 228 -3.79 -24.18 1.44
CA ILE A 228 -2.94 -23.00 1.14
C ILE A 228 -1.62 -23.41 0.45
N THR A 229 -1.15 -24.62 0.71
CA THR A 229 0.08 -25.16 0.14
C THR A 229 -0.07 -25.63 -1.31
N HIS A 230 -1.30 -25.81 -1.80
CA HIS A 230 -1.57 -26.29 -3.15
C HIS A 230 -1.14 -25.24 -4.20
N ALA A 231 -0.47 -25.69 -5.27
CA ALA A 231 0.08 -24.81 -6.30
C ALA A 231 -1.00 -23.90 -6.90
N GLY A 232 -2.16 -24.46 -7.26
CA GLY A 232 -3.29 -23.70 -7.79
C GLY A 232 -3.81 -22.62 -6.83
N THR A 233 -3.86 -22.91 -5.53
CA THR A 233 -4.30 -21.93 -4.52
C THR A 233 -3.31 -20.78 -4.40
N ARG A 234 -2.00 -21.08 -4.43
CA ARG A 234 -0.94 -20.05 -4.43
C ARG A 234 -1.00 -19.18 -5.68
N THR A 235 -1.23 -19.77 -6.86
CA THR A 235 -1.41 -19.04 -8.12
C THR A 235 -2.61 -18.11 -8.05
N VAL A 236 -3.75 -18.58 -7.53
CA VAL A 236 -4.96 -17.75 -7.36
C VAL A 236 -4.72 -16.61 -6.36
N LEU A 237 -4.08 -16.88 -5.22
CA LEU A 237 -3.71 -15.85 -4.24
C LEU A 237 -2.79 -14.78 -4.84
N PHE A 238 -1.82 -15.20 -5.65
CA PHE A 238 -0.95 -14.30 -6.38
C PHE A 238 -1.75 -13.40 -7.34
N LEU A 239 -2.62 -13.98 -8.17
CA LEU A 239 -3.44 -13.24 -9.13
C LEU A 239 -4.44 -12.30 -8.45
N ILE A 240 -5.04 -12.72 -7.34
CA ILE A 240 -5.90 -11.84 -6.52
C ILE A 240 -5.08 -10.66 -5.99
N THR A 241 -3.89 -10.91 -5.45
CA THR A 241 -3.02 -9.85 -4.94
C THR A 241 -2.61 -8.88 -6.04
N PHE A 242 -2.30 -9.40 -7.24
CA PHE A 242 -2.06 -8.58 -8.43
C PHE A 242 -3.26 -7.73 -8.81
N GLY A 243 -4.44 -8.33 -8.90
CA GLY A 243 -5.68 -7.64 -9.21
C GLY A 243 -5.98 -6.53 -8.20
N VAL A 244 -5.77 -6.80 -6.91
CA VAL A 244 -5.95 -5.80 -5.85
C VAL A 244 -4.89 -4.69 -5.90
N LEU A 245 -3.64 -4.99 -6.25
CA LEU A 245 -2.62 -3.95 -6.46
C LEU A 245 -3.00 -3.03 -7.62
N VAL A 246 -3.46 -3.59 -8.74
CA VAL A 246 -3.96 -2.81 -9.89
C VAL A 246 -5.18 -1.98 -9.49
N LEU A 247 -6.13 -2.58 -8.78
CA LEU A 247 -7.32 -1.88 -8.30
C LEU A 247 -6.96 -0.75 -7.34
N ALA A 248 -6.08 -0.99 -6.37
CA ALA A 248 -5.60 0.02 -5.44
C ALA A 248 -4.92 1.18 -6.17
N PHE A 249 -4.10 0.88 -7.18
CA PHE A 249 -3.48 1.89 -8.04
C PHE A 249 -4.53 2.72 -8.79
N LEU A 250 -5.53 2.09 -9.41
CA LEU A 250 -6.60 2.77 -10.13
C LEU A 250 -7.46 3.64 -9.21
N VAL A 251 -7.78 3.15 -8.01
CA VAL A 251 -8.51 3.90 -6.98
C VAL A 251 -7.71 5.11 -6.52
N ALA A 252 -6.43 4.94 -6.17
CA ALA A 252 -5.55 6.04 -5.77
C ALA A 252 -5.39 7.06 -6.90
N ARG A 253 -5.23 6.60 -8.14
CA ARG A 253 -5.14 7.46 -9.33
C ARG A 253 -6.43 8.24 -9.58
N GLY A 254 -7.59 7.59 -9.43
CA GLY A 254 -8.91 8.23 -9.53
C GLY A 254 -9.12 9.31 -8.47
N ILE A 255 -8.70 9.04 -7.24
CA ILE A 255 -8.76 10.01 -6.13
C ILE A 255 -7.89 11.24 -6.44
N VAL A 256 -6.62 11.02 -6.80
CA VAL A 256 -5.64 12.09 -7.05
C VAL A 256 -6.00 12.95 -8.26
N THR A 257 -6.54 12.36 -9.33
CA THR A 257 -6.91 13.10 -10.55
C THR A 257 -8.25 13.84 -10.43
N SER A 258 -9.05 13.51 -9.41
CA SER A 258 -10.34 14.15 -9.16
C SER A 258 -10.22 15.57 -8.58
N LYS A 259 -11.37 16.26 -8.47
CA LYS A 259 -11.45 17.55 -7.75
C LYS A 259 -10.98 17.43 -6.30
N LEU A 260 -11.27 16.29 -5.65
CA LEU A 260 -10.85 16.01 -4.28
C LEU A 260 -9.32 15.97 -4.19
N GLY A 261 -8.66 15.30 -5.14
CA GLY A 261 -7.20 15.23 -5.20
C GLY A 261 -6.53 16.60 -5.33
N ARG A 262 -7.10 17.50 -6.14
CA ARG A 262 -6.59 18.89 -6.25
C ARG A 262 -6.67 19.66 -4.93
N VAL A 263 -7.78 19.50 -4.18
CA VAL A 263 -7.93 20.13 -2.86
C VAL A 263 -6.93 19.53 -1.88
N VAL A 264 -6.72 18.22 -1.90
CA VAL A 264 -5.76 17.52 -1.04
C VAL A 264 -4.33 17.99 -1.31
N THR A 265 -3.92 18.10 -2.58
CA THR A 265 -2.62 18.67 -2.94
C THR A 265 -2.51 20.12 -2.45
N GLY A 266 -3.61 20.89 -2.53
CA GLY A 266 -3.66 22.22 -1.93
C GLY A 266 -3.48 22.21 -0.40
N VAL A 267 -3.94 21.17 0.31
CA VAL A 267 -3.74 21.02 1.76
C VAL A 267 -2.27 20.83 2.07
N ARG A 268 -1.58 20.02 1.25
CA ARG A 268 -0.12 19.84 1.32
C ARG A 268 0.64 21.14 1.08
N ASP A 269 0.28 21.90 0.06
CA ASP A 269 1.00 23.11 -0.34
C ASP A 269 0.77 24.28 0.62
N GLY A 270 -0.42 24.36 1.24
CA GLY A 270 -0.77 25.45 2.12
C GLY A 270 -2.16 25.32 2.72
N GLU A 271 -2.26 24.56 3.82
CA GLU A 271 -3.51 24.36 4.56
C GLU A 271 -4.17 25.69 4.97
N ALA A 272 -3.39 26.69 5.41
CA ALA A 272 -3.91 28.01 5.78
C ALA A 272 -4.56 28.72 4.60
N ARG A 273 -3.93 28.67 3.42
CA ARG A 273 -4.46 29.27 2.18
C ARG A 273 -5.78 28.64 1.76
N LEU A 274 -5.92 27.31 1.88
CA LEU A 274 -7.18 26.63 1.60
C LEU A 274 -8.30 27.04 2.56
N MET A 275 -8.00 27.24 3.83
CA MET A 275 -8.99 27.71 4.81
C MET A 275 -9.47 29.12 4.47
N PHE A 276 -8.59 30.01 4.02
CA PHE A 276 -9.01 31.34 3.54
C PHE A 276 -9.90 31.28 2.29
N LEU A 277 -9.76 30.24 1.47
CA LEU A 277 -10.63 29.97 0.32
C LEU A 277 -11.96 29.28 0.72
N GLY A 278 -12.22 29.08 2.01
CA GLY A 278 -13.47 28.50 2.52
C GLY A 278 -13.52 26.97 2.55
N TYR A 279 -12.41 26.27 2.22
CA TYR A 279 -12.36 24.81 2.33
C TYR A 279 -12.07 24.36 3.76
N SER A 280 -12.67 23.25 4.19
CA SER A 280 -12.38 22.59 5.47
C SER A 280 -11.35 21.47 5.30
N PRO A 281 -10.05 21.64 5.65
CA PRO A 281 -9.02 20.62 5.44
C PRO A 281 -9.30 19.31 6.18
N LEU A 282 -10.02 19.37 7.30
CA LEU A 282 -10.34 18.21 8.14
C LEU A 282 -11.01 17.09 7.35
N ALA A 283 -12.07 17.38 6.59
CA ALA A 283 -12.82 16.36 5.87
C ALA A 283 -11.97 15.67 4.80
N TYR A 284 -11.15 16.45 4.08
CA TYR A 284 -10.28 15.93 3.03
C TYR A 284 -9.13 15.08 3.59
N LYS A 285 -8.48 15.55 4.67
CA LYS A 285 -7.44 14.78 5.38
C LYS A 285 -8.01 13.49 5.93
N LEU A 286 -9.16 13.56 6.59
CA LEU A 286 -9.82 12.41 7.20
C LEU A 286 -10.21 11.36 6.16
N PHE A 287 -10.80 11.77 5.04
CA PHE A 287 -11.16 10.86 3.96
C PHE A 287 -9.95 10.11 3.41
N ILE A 288 -8.88 10.82 3.03
CA ILE A 288 -7.68 10.19 2.47
C ILE A 288 -6.96 9.31 3.49
N TRP A 289 -6.91 9.75 4.75
CA TRP A 289 -6.37 8.96 5.85
C TRP A 289 -7.11 7.63 6.03
N THR A 290 -8.45 7.66 6.06
CA THR A 290 -9.28 6.47 6.21
C THR A 290 -9.15 5.54 5.00
N VAL A 291 -9.17 6.07 3.77
CA VAL A 291 -8.98 5.25 2.55
C VAL A 291 -7.60 4.58 2.55
N SER A 292 -6.56 5.31 2.95
CA SER A 292 -5.21 4.77 3.09
C SER A 292 -5.13 3.63 4.11
N ALA A 293 -5.76 3.80 5.28
CA ALA A 293 -5.82 2.75 6.29
C ALA A 293 -6.54 1.49 5.80
N VAL A 294 -7.65 1.65 5.06
CA VAL A 294 -8.36 0.52 4.44
C VAL A 294 -7.49 -0.20 3.42
N LEU A 295 -6.77 0.53 2.56
CA LEU A 295 -5.84 -0.07 1.60
C LEU A 295 -4.71 -0.84 2.30
N CYS A 296 -4.15 -0.30 3.39
CA CYS A 296 -3.20 -1.02 4.23
C CYS A 296 -3.81 -2.29 4.84
N GLY A 297 -5.03 -2.21 5.38
CA GLY A 297 -5.74 -3.37 5.91
C GLY A 297 -5.91 -4.48 4.88
N ILE A 298 -6.36 -4.14 3.68
CA ILE A 298 -6.48 -5.08 2.57
C ILE A 298 -5.11 -5.70 2.22
N ALA A 299 -4.05 -4.89 2.19
CA ALA A 299 -2.70 -5.38 1.94
C ALA A 299 -2.23 -6.40 2.98
N GLY A 300 -2.51 -6.14 4.26
CA GLY A 300 -2.18 -7.08 5.33
C GLY A 300 -3.03 -8.35 5.28
N ALA A 301 -4.31 -8.25 4.94
CA ALA A 301 -5.16 -9.42 4.77
C ALA A 301 -4.65 -10.37 3.67
N LEU A 302 -4.12 -9.82 2.57
CA LEU A 302 -3.52 -10.59 1.48
C LEU A 302 -2.13 -11.13 1.83
N TYR A 303 -1.39 -10.45 2.71
CA TYR A 303 -0.07 -10.85 3.16
C TYR A 303 -0.10 -12.16 3.96
N VAL A 304 -1.06 -12.32 4.86
CA VAL A 304 -1.09 -13.43 5.83
C VAL A 304 -1.15 -14.82 5.17
N PRO A 305 -2.03 -15.09 4.19
CA PRO A 305 -2.05 -16.38 3.48
C PRO A 305 -0.74 -16.70 2.73
N GLN A 306 0.06 -15.69 2.39
CA GLN A 306 1.27 -15.85 1.57
C GLN A 306 2.51 -16.07 2.43
N VAL A 307 2.61 -15.35 3.55
CA VAL A 307 3.74 -15.46 4.48
C VAL A 307 3.52 -16.59 5.49
N GLY A 308 2.27 -16.95 5.78
CA GLY A 308 1.94 -18.06 6.67
C GLY A 308 1.95 -17.71 8.16
N ILE A 309 2.19 -16.44 8.50
CA ILE A 309 2.21 -15.94 9.88
C ILE A 309 1.79 -14.47 9.96
N ILE A 310 1.14 -14.10 11.06
CA ILE A 310 0.95 -12.70 11.49
C ILE A 310 1.20 -12.61 12.99
N ASN A 311 2.06 -11.69 13.43
CA ASN A 311 2.37 -11.47 14.84
C ASN A 311 2.36 -9.97 15.19
N PRO A 312 2.41 -9.59 16.48
CA PRO A 312 2.30 -8.18 16.85
C PRO A 312 3.46 -7.34 16.34
N SER A 313 4.64 -7.94 16.09
CA SER A 313 5.80 -7.21 15.55
C SER A 313 5.57 -6.63 14.15
N GLU A 314 4.60 -7.16 13.41
CA GLU A 314 4.16 -6.59 12.13
C GLU A 314 3.54 -5.19 12.33
N MET A 315 2.98 -4.91 13.51
CA MET A 315 2.53 -3.57 13.93
C MET A 315 3.68 -2.67 14.38
N SER A 316 4.96 -3.05 14.29
CA SER A 316 6.01 -2.22 14.85
C SER A 316 6.11 -0.85 14.15
N PRO A 317 6.46 0.23 14.88
CA PRO A 317 6.82 1.50 14.27
C PRO A 317 7.93 1.39 13.22
N ALA A 318 8.87 0.46 13.40
CA ALA A 318 9.95 0.21 12.46
C ALA A 318 9.41 -0.18 11.06
N ASN A 319 8.38 -1.04 11.00
CA ASN A 319 7.75 -1.40 9.72
C ASN A 319 7.08 -0.20 9.04
N SER A 320 6.49 0.73 9.80
CA SER A 320 5.96 1.96 9.23
C SER A 320 7.06 2.86 8.66
N ILE A 321 8.24 2.89 9.30
CA ILE A 321 9.42 3.61 8.78
C ILE A 321 9.90 2.94 7.48
N GLU A 322 9.94 1.61 7.42
CA GLU A 322 10.26 0.89 6.17
C GLU A 322 9.29 1.27 5.05
N MET A 323 7.98 1.33 5.31
CA MET A 323 6.99 1.80 4.34
C MET A 323 7.29 3.22 3.85
N ALA A 324 7.67 4.14 4.76
CA ALA A 324 8.07 5.49 4.39
C ALA A 324 9.33 5.49 3.51
N ILE A 325 10.29 4.61 3.78
CA ILE A 325 11.48 4.43 2.94
C ILE A 325 11.10 3.99 1.53
N TRP A 326 10.20 3.02 1.39
CA TRP A 326 9.74 2.55 0.07
C TRP A 326 9.15 3.70 -0.75
N VAL A 327 8.31 4.53 -0.13
CA VAL A 327 7.71 5.71 -0.77
C VAL A 327 8.77 6.76 -1.12
N ALA A 328 9.70 7.05 -0.20
CA ALA A 328 10.75 8.04 -0.39
C ALA A 328 11.69 7.64 -1.53
N VAL A 329 12.15 6.39 -1.55
CA VAL A 329 13.03 5.83 -2.58
C VAL A 329 12.33 5.78 -3.93
N GLY A 330 11.09 5.33 -3.95
CA GLY A 330 10.28 5.28 -5.16
C GLY A 330 10.03 6.66 -5.79
N GLY A 331 9.83 7.67 -4.96
CA GLY A 331 9.48 9.03 -5.37
C GLY A 331 8.07 9.38 -4.92
N ARG A 332 7.96 10.10 -3.79
CA ARG A 332 6.69 10.51 -3.20
C ARG A 332 5.83 11.35 -4.17
N GLY A 333 4.53 11.11 -4.18
CA GLY A 333 3.55 11.84 -4.99
C GLY A 333 3.49 11.40 -6.46
N THR A 334 3.96 10.19 -6.78
CA THR A 334 3.96 9.65 -8.15
C THR A 334 3.09 8.39 -8.34
N LEU A 335 2.56 7.79 -7.26
CA LEU A 335 1.83 6.51 -7.20
C LEU A 335 2.59 5.28 -7.72
N ILE A 336 3.21 5.34 -8.89
CA ILE A 336 4.04 4.26 -9.46
C ILE A 336 5.37 4.16 -8.72
N GLY A 337 5.97 5.30 -8.32
CA GLY A 337 7.22 5.33 -7.56
C GLY A 337 7.19 4.44 -6.32
N PRO A 338 6.24 4.60 -5.39
CA PRO A 338 6.10 3.75 -4.20
C PRO A 338 6.04 2.24 -4.50
N ILE A 339 5.40 1.84 -5.60
CA ILE A 339 5.35 0.43 -6.03
C ILE A 339 6.77 -0.02 -6.39
N ILE A 340 7.48 0.74 -7.24
CA ILE A 340 8.88 0.45 -7.62
C ILE A 340 9.78 0.43 -6.37
N GLY A 341 9.62 1.40 -5.47
CA GLY A 341 10.40 1.50 -4.23
C GLY A 341 10.16 0.31 -3.29
N ALA A 342 8.92 -0.17 -3.16
CA ALA A 342 8.60 -1.35 -2.36
C ALA A 342 9.28 -2.60 -2.93
N PHE A 343 9.24 -2.80 -4.25
CA PHE A 343 9.94 -3.92 -4.89
C PHE A 343 11.46 -3.80 -4.79
N ALA A 344 12.02 -2.62 -5.06
CA ALA A 344 13.47 -2.40 -5.05
C ALA A 344 14.06 -2.57 -3.64
N VAL A 345 13.48 -1.92 -2.63
CA VAL A 345 13.99 -1.96 -1.26
C VAL A 345 13.80 -3.34 -0.64
N ASN A 346 12.67 -4.00 -0.85
CA ASN A 346 12.48 -5.35 -0.29
C ASN A 346 13.20 -6.46 -1.08
N GLY A 347 13.42 -6.27 -2.39
CA GLY A 347 14.32 -7.11 -3.17
C GLY A 347 15.75 -7.00 -2.64
N ALA A 348 16.22 -5.76 -2.39
CA ALA A 348 17.49 -5.50 -1.73
C ALA A 348 17.50 -6.11 -0.31
N LYS A 349 16.43 -5.95 0.49
CA LYS A 349 16.30 -6.57 1.81
C LYS A 349 16.54 -8.07 1.72
N SER A 350 15.83 -8.76 0.83
CA SER A 350 15.93 -10.21 0.64
C SER A 350 17.36 -10.65 0.28
N PHE A 351 18.05 -9.88 -0.58
CA PHE A 351 19.44 -10.15 -0.95
C PHE A 351 20.41 -9.86 0.21
N PHE A 352 20.32 -8.70 0.85
CA PHE A 352 21.19 -8.31 1.96
C PHE A 352 21.00 -9.22 3.16
N THR A 353 19.78 -9.65 3.49
CA THR A 353 19.56 -10.58 4.59
C THR A 353 20.08 -11.99 4.30
N ALA A 354 20.32 -12.35 3.04
CA ALA A 354 20.92 -13.63 2.68
C ALA A 354 22.44 -13.65 2.87
N TYR A 355 23.14 -12.52 2.70
CA TYR A 355 24.61 -12.45 2.72
C TYR A 355 25.20 -11.56 3.84
N PHE A 356 24.48 -10.53 4.28
CA PHE A 356 24.95 -9.44 5.15
C PHE A 356 23.86 -8.98 6.13
N ALA A 357 23.17 -9.91 6.79
CA ALA A 357 21.97 -9.63 7.59
C ALA A 357 22.17 -8.56 8.67
N GLU A 358 23.33 -8.56 9.34
CA GLU A 358 23.66 -7.63 10.42
C GLU A 358 23.75 -6.16 9.95
N TYR A 359 24.08 -5.95 8.68
CA TYR A 359 24.28 -4.62 8.10
C TYR A 359 23.00 -4.01 7.48
N TRP A 360 21.90 -4.78 7.40
CA TRP A 360 20.67 -4.33 6.76
C TRP A 360 20.13 -3.03 7.37
N LEU A 361 20.11 -2.91 8.71
CA LEU A 361 19.60 -1.72 9.38
C LEU A 361 20.46 -0.48 9.12
N PHE A 362 21.78 -0.64 9.02
CA PHE A 362 22.68 0.45 8.64
C PHE A 362 22.44 0.90 7.20
N PHE A 363 22.28 -0.05 6.28
CA PHE A 363 21.96 0.23 4.88
C PHE A 363 20.59 0.91 4.73
N LEU A 364 19.59 0.44 5.47
CA LEU A 364 18.25 1.01 5.52
C LEU A 364 18.26 2.47 6.03
N GLY A 365 19.00 2.74 7.12
CA GLY A 365 19.18 4.09 7.65
C GLY A 365 19.92 5.02 6.70
N LEU A 366 20.93 4.50 5.99
CA LEU A 366 21.66 5.23 4.96
C LEU A 366 20.73 5.61 3.80
N ILE A 367 19.94 4.68 3.29
CA ILE A 367 18.94 4.94 2.25
C ILE A 367 17.93 5.99 2.71
N PHE A 368 17.39 5.86 3.93
CA PHE A 368 16.40 6.79 4.46
C PHE A 368 16.92 8.22 4.57
N THR A 369 18.22 8.38 4.84
CA THR A 369 18.85 9.71 4.99
C THR A 369 19.32 10.26 3.66
N LEU A 370 20.05 9.47 2.88
CA LEU A 370 20.70 9.92 1.65
C LEU A 370 19.73 10.07 0.49
N VAL A 371 18.74 9.18 0.34
CA VAL A 371 17.85 9.23 -0.83
C VAL A 371 17.00 10.49 -0.84
N PRO A 372 16.31 10.89 0.25
CA PRO A 372 15.60 12.18 0.27
C PRO A 372 16.52 13.40 0.12
N LEU A 373 17.79 13.31 0.53
CA LEU A 373 18.77 14.40 0.47
C LEU A 373 19.34 14.59 -0.95
N LEU A 374 19.73 13.49 -1.60
CA LEU A 374 20.43 13.50 -2.89
C LEU A 374 19.48 13.31 -4.08
N LEU A 375 18.36 12.61 -3.87
CA LEU A 375 17.36 12.26 -4.87
C LEU A 375 15.95 12.65 -4.37
N PRO A 376 15.63 13.96 -4.27
CA PRO A 376 14.38 14.44 -3.67
C PRO A 376 13.09 13.97 -4.37
N ASN A 377 13.21 13.52 -5.63
CA ASN A 377 12.13 12.95 -6.45
C ASN A 377 12.20 11.41 -6.55
N GLY A 378 13.11 10.76 -5.80
CA GLY A 378 13.34 9.31 -5.83
C GLY A 378 13.77 8.78 -7.20
N ILE A 379 13.58 7.47 -7.41
CA ILE A 379 13.87 6.77 -8.66
C ILE A 379 13.08 7.37 -9.83
N MET A 380 11.83 7.79 -9.61
CA MET A 380 11.01 8.41 -10.65
C MET A 380 11.63 9.70 -11.20
N GLY A 381 12.32 10.50 -10.36
CA GLY A 381 13.02 11.69 -10.82
C GLY A 381 14.16 11.40 -11.82
N LEU A 382 14.87 10.28 -11.65
CA LEU A 382 15.93 9.86 -12.57
C LEU A 382 15.36 9.45 -13.93
N ILE A 383 14.23 8.74 -13.92
CA ILE A 383 13.51 8.33 -15.13
C ILE A 383 13.05 9.56 -15.92
N ASP A 384 12.52 10.57 -15.23
CA ASP A 384 12.06 11.81 -15.88
C ASP A 384 13.22 12.60 -16.51
N VAL A 385 14.39 12.67 -15.84
CA VAL A 385 15.59 13.32 -16.40
C VAL A 385 16.10 12.56 -17.61
N ALA A 386 16.13 11.22 -17.57
CA ALA A 386 16.56 10.40 -18.69
C ALA A 386 15.65 10.59 -19.92
N ARG A 387 14.33 10.60 -19.72
CA ARG A 387 13.36 10.85 -20.80
C ARG A 387 13.51 12.24 -21.42
N ARG A 388 13.74 13.28 -20.60
CA ARG A 388 13.97 14.64 -21.10
C ARG A 388 15.24 14.76 -21.94
N ARG A 389 16.31 14.07 -21.55
CA ARG A 389 17.57 14.03 -22.32
C ARG A 389 17.40 13.29 -23.65
N GLN A 390 16.67 12.17 -23.68
CA GLN A 390 16.36 11.47 -24.93
C GLN A 390 15.55 12.34 -25.88
N ALA A 391 14.48 13.00 -25.38
CA ALA A 391 13.67 13.89 -26.20
C ALA A 391 14.46 15.11 -26.75
N GLN A 392 15.52 15.55 -26.05
CA GLN A 392 16.42 16.60 -26.55
C GLN A 392 17.42 16.09 -27.58
N GLY A 393 17.82 14.81 -27.50
CA GLY A 393 18.67 14.16 -28.51
C GLY A 393 17.91 13.91 -29.82
N ASP A 394 16.69 13.38 -29.72
CA ASP A 394 15.83 13.09 -30.88
C ASP A 394 15.34 14.37 -31.60
N ALA A 395 15.40 15.53 -30.94
CA ALA A 395 15.06 16.83 -31.53
C ALA A 395 16.28 17.59 -32.10
N ALA A 396 17.49 17.07 -31.85
CA ALA A 396 18.74 17.62 -32.36
C ALA A 396 19.28 16.86 -33.60
N GLU A 397 18.74 15.67 -33.87
CA GLU A 397 18.77 14.98 -35.18
C GLU A 397 17.61 15.43 -36.06
#